data_AF-A0A9P3GB54-F1
#
_entry.id   AF-A0A9P3GB54-F1
#
_cell.length_a   1.000
_cell.length_b   1.000
_cell.length_c   1.000
_cell.angle_alpha   90.00
_cell.angle_beta   90.00
_cell.angle_gamma   90.00
#
_symmetry.space_group_name_H-M   'P 1'
#
loop_
_entity.id
_entity.type
_entity.pdbx_description
1 polymer ?
#
loop_
_entity_poly.entity_id
_entity_poly.type
_entity_poly.pdbx_seq_one_letter_code
_entity_poly.pdbx_strand_id
1 'polypeptide(L)'
;MYFSTLLSALALTAAASAAAGMRISSRDDTDPKVFCGTTDDATLSDCKTLVEPDTWSAAWAAGSNVCHYTNGLQFNQEAYNVACHGNCCAYYANGFRTQPNFDSDSIRSRAASLLGCGDTDKDSINGLQVTPVDGSGVCLSDGNGCGDCFDDSDFASA
;
A
#
# COMPACT_ATOMS: atom_id res chain seq x y z
N MET A 1 37.27 9.33 -65.90
CA MET A 1 38.42 9.36 -64.97
C MET A 1 37.86 9.51 -63.56
N TYR A 2 38.16 8.52 -62.71
CA TYR A 2 38.22 8.46 -61.23
C TYR A 2 37.07 9.07 -60.40
N PHE A 3 36.21 8.24 -59.79
CA PHE A 3 36.33 7.58 -58.47
C PHE A 3 36.22 8.54 -57.28
N SER A 4 35.14 8.40 -56.48
CA SER A 4 35.21 7.99 -55.07
C SER A 4 33.89 8.22 -54.33
N THR A 5 33.17 7.14 -54.09
CA THR A 5 32.10 7.03 -53.08
C THR A 5 32.72 6.91 -51.70
N LEU A 6 32.39 7.84 -50.78
CA LEU A 6 32.69 7.71 -49.36
C LEU A 6 31.43 7.22 -48.63
N LEU A 7 31.48 5.95 -48.23
CA LEU A 7 30.61 5.36 -47.21
C LEU A 7 31.03 5.93 -45.84
N SER A 8 30.10 6.54 -45.12
CA SER A 8 30.25 6.81 -43.70
C SER A 8 29.28 5.91 -42.92
N ALA A 9 29.84 4.94 -42.22
CA ALA A 9 29.12 4.07 -41.29
C ALA A 9 28.71 4.88 -40.05
N LEU A 10 27.40 4.98 -39.77
CA LEU A 10 26.93 5.46 -38.47
C LEU A 10 27.08 4.34 -37.44
N ALA A 11 27.89 4.61 -36.42
CA ALA A 11 28.10 3.74 -35.28
C ALA A 11 26.84 3.69 -34.40
N LEU A 12 26.43 2.46 -34.05
CA LEU A 12 25.39 2.17 -33.07
C LEU A 12 25.96 2.44 -31.67
N THR A 13 25.60 3.56 -31.04
CA THR A 13 25.89 3.79 -29.62
C THR A 13 24.82 3.13 -28.77
N ALA A 14 25.15 1.99 -28.16
CA ALA A 14 24.37 1.39 -27.10
C ALA A 14 24.46 2.29 -25.86
N ALA A 15 23.33 2.90 -25.47
CA ALA A 15 23.22 3.57 -24.18
C ALA A 15 23.13 2.51 -23.08
N ALA A 16 24.24 2.30 -22.35
CA ALA A 16 24.26 1.48 -21.15
C ALA A 16 23.39 2.14 -20.07
N SER A 17 22.47 1.35 -19.54
CA SER A 17 21.54 1.66 -18.47
C SER A 17 22.27 2.12 -17.22
N ALA A 18 22.16 3.41 -16.87
CA ALA A 18 22.47 3.86 -15.53
C ALA A 18 21.31 3.45 -14.61
N ALA A 19 21.39 2.23 -14.05
CA ALA A 19 20.62 1.89 -12.87
C ALA A 19 21.07 2.84 -11.76
N ALA A 20 20.27 3.87 -11.49
CA ALA A 20 20.42 4.69 -10.30
C ALA A 20 20.38 3.74 -9.10
N GLY A 21 21.52 3.56 -8.44
CA GLY A 21 21.63 2.78 -7.23
C GLY A 21 20.65 3.35 -6.20
N MET A 22 19.54 2.64 -6.00
CA MET A 22 18.62 2.88 -4.92
C MET A 22 19.41 2.62 -3.63
N ARG A 23 19.84 3.71 -2.98
CA ARG A 23 20.43 3.64 -1.66
C ARG A 23 19.29 3.35 -0.70
N ILE A 24 19.30 2.18 -0.09
CA ILE A 24 18.48 1.86 1.07
C ILE A 24 18.95 2.83 2.17
N SER A 25 18.22 3.93 2.36
CA SER A 25 18.38 4.79 3.52
C SER A 25 18.04 3.98 4.77
N SER A 26 18.84 4.15 5.81
CA SER A 26 18.51 3.71 7.16
C SER A 26 17.12 4.24 7.52
N ARG A 27 16.22 3.36 8.01
CA ARG A 27 14.85 3.69 8.40
C ARG A 27 14.87 4.81 9.45
N ASP A 28 14.25 5.94 9.13
CA ASP A 28 13.99 7.04 10.06
C ASP A 28 12.74 6.68 10.88
N ASP A 29 12.81 6.78 12.20
CA ASP A 29 11.67 6.46 13.09
C ASP A 29 10.55 7.52 12.99
N THR A 30 10.77 8.60 12.22
CA THR A 30 9.75 9.61 11.89
C THR A 30 8.94 9.29 10.64
N ASP A 31 9.33 8.27 9.86
CA ASP A 31 8.63 7.90 8.63
C ASP A 31 7.52 6.87 8.90
N PRO A 32 6.40 6.91 8.14
CA PRO A 32 5.40 5.85 8.18
C PRO A 32 6.03 4.48 7.92
N LYS A 33 5.76 3.52 8.79
CA LYS A 33 6.22 2.14 8.64
C LYS A 33 5.32 1.42 7.64
N VAL A 34 5.89 0.97 6.53
CA VAL A 34 5.21 0.15 5.53
C VAL A 34 5.67 -1.29 5.65
N PHE A 35 4.71 -2.21 5.69
CA PHE A 35 4.88 -3.64 5.73
C PHE A 35 4.11 -4.26 4.56
N CYS A 36 4.76 -5.11 3.78
CA CYS A 36 4.14 -5.83 2.65
C CYS A 36 4.13 -7.33 2.98
N GLY A 37 3.12 -8.08 2.53
CA GLY A 37 3.04 -9.52 2.79
C GLY A 37 2.45 -9.90 4.15
N THR A 38 1.75 -8.99 4.83
CA THR A 38 1.27 -9.17 6.21
C THR A 38 -0.19 -9.63 6.32
N THR A 39 -0.90 -9.80 5.20
CA THR A 39 -2.34 -10.14 5.19
C THR A 39 -2.70 -10.91 3.92
N ASP A 40 -3.93 -11.38 3.82
CA ASP A 40 -4.45 -12.05 2.63
C ASP A 40 -4.33 -11.21 1.35
N ASP A 41 -4.09 -11.88 0.23
CA ASP A 41 -3.84 -11.24 -1.07
C ASP A 41 -5.14 -10.67 -1.68
N ALA A 42 -5.19 -9.36 -1.83
CA ALA A 42 -6.15 -8.67 -2.70
C ALA A 42 -5.71 -8.71 -4.16
N THR A 43 -6.64 -8.50 -5.08
CA THR A 43 -6.31 -8.29 -6.49
C THR A 43 -5.70 -6.89 -6.69
N LEU A 44 -4.49 -6.80 -7.25
CA LEU A 44 -3.77 -5.52 -7.44
C LEU A 44 -4.51 -4.57 -8.39
N SER A 45 -5.08 -5.07 -9.49
CA SER A 45 -5.88 -4.27 -10.41
C SER A 45 -7.13 -3.66 -9.75
N ASP A 46 -7.79 -4.40 -8.86
CA ASP A 46 -8.92 -3.90 -8.08
C ASP A 46 -8.46 -2.79 -7.10
N CYS A 47 -7.32 -2.97 -6.43
CA CYS A 47 -6.78 -1.97 -5.51
C CYS A 47 -6.36 -0.68 -6.20
N LYS A 48 -5.78 -0.77 -7.41
CA LYS A 48 -5.46 0.41 -8.23
C LYS A 48 -6.73 1.20 -8.53
N THR A 49 -7.81 0.51 -8.88
CA THR A 49 -9.11 1.12 -9.17
C THR A 49 -9.75 1.70 -7.91
N LEU A 50 -9.68 1.01 -6.78
CA LEU A 50 -10.22 1.44 -5.50
C LEU A 50 -9.70 2.81 -5.07
N VAL A 51 -8.38 3.03 -5.18
CA VAL A 51 -7.75 4.27 -4.68
C VAL A 51 -7.88 5.47 -5.63
N GLU A 52 -8.47 5.27 -6.81
CA GLU A 52 -8.86 6.38 -7.68
C GLU A 52 -9.90 7.25 -6.96
N PRO A 53 -9.81 8.59 -7.04
CA PRO A 53 -10.65 9.48 -6.26
C PRO A 53 -12.16 9.22 -6.38
N ASP A 54 -12.64 8.96 -7.60
CA ASP A 54 -14.07 8.77 -7.86
C ASP A 54 -14.57 7.44 -7.29
N THR A 55 -13.82 6.36 -7.51
CA THR A 55 -14.14 5.02 -6.97
C THR A 55 -14.11 5.04 -5.44
N TRP A 56 -13.04 5.62 -4.86
CA TRP A 56 -12.90 5.75 -3.41
C TRP A 56 -14.07 6.51 -2.80
N SER A 57 -14.40 7.68 -3.36
CA SER A 57 -15.49 8.52 -2.86
C SER A 57 -16.84 7.81 -2.90
N ALA A 58 -17.08 6.99 -3.92
CA ALA A 58 -18.29 6.18 -4.04
C ALA A 58 -18.32 4.99 -3.06
N ALA A 59 -17.16 4.42 -2.74
CA ALA A 59 -17.00 3.26 -1.85
C ALA A 59 -16.86 3.62 -0.37
N TRP A 60 -16.62 4.90 -0.05
CA TRP A 60 -16.28 5.35 1.29
C TRP A 60 -17.39 5.08 2.32
N ALA A 61 -17.09 4.21 3.27
CA ALA A 61 -17.96 3.78 4.36
C ALA A 61 -17.59 4.40 5.72
N ALA A 62 -16.43 5.06 5.83
CA ALA A 62 -15.89 5.56 7.11
C ALA A 62 -15.96 4.48 8.21
N GLY A 63 -16.46 4.82 9.39
CA GLY A 63 -16.63 3.89 10.51
C GLY A 63 -17.91 3.04 10.48
N SER A 64 -18.68 3.02 9.39
CA SER A 64 -19.98 2.31 9.36
C SER A 64 -19.84 0.79 9.26
N ASN A 65 -18.72 0.28 8.76
CA ASN A 65 -18.45 -1.15 8.62
C ASN A 65 -17.37 -1.58 9.61
N VAL A 66 -17.78 -1.79 10.86
CA VAL A 66 -16.90 -2.19 11.96
C VAL A 66 -16.56 -3.66 11.83
N CYS A 67 -15.28 -3.95 11.94
CA CYS A 67 -14.72 -5.28 12.08
C CYS A 67 -13.75 -5.29 13.25
N HIS A 68 -13.18 -6.45 13.55
CA HIS A 68 -12.36 -6.60 14.75
C HIS A 68 -11.10 -7.40 14.45
N TYR A 69 -10.04 -7.04 15.16
CA TYR A 69 -8.81 -7.82 15.20
C TYR A 69 -8.50 -8.17 16.65
N THR A 70 -7.88 -9.34 16.81
CA THR A 70 -7.18 -9.67 18.05
C THR A 70 -5.75 -9.17 17.87
N ASN A 71 -5.03 -8.83 18.93
CA ASN A 71 -3.57 -8.64 18.82
C ASN A 71 -2.88 -9.68 19.71
N GLY A 72 -1.55 -9.76 19.68
CA GLY A 72 -0.77 -10.69 20.52
C GLY A 72 -1.01 -10.59 22.06
N LEU A 73 -1.79 -9.61 22.53
CA LEU A 73 -2.25 -9.45 23.92
C LEU A 73 -3.72 -9.90 24.14
N GLN A 74 -4.36 -10.48 23.13
CA GLN A 74 -5.73 -11.03 23.13
C GLN A 74 -6.84 -10.03 23.45
N PHE A 75 -6.66 -8.75 23.14
CA PHE A 75 -7.74 -7.77 23.23
C PHE A 75 -8.47 -7.67 21.89
N ASN A 76 -9.79 -7.83 21.92
CA ASN A 76 -10.66 -7.55 20.78
C ASN A 76 -10.70 -6.03 20.55
N GLN A 77 -10.08 -5.55 19.47
CA GLN A 77 -10.02 -4.14 19.12
C GLN A 77 -10.84 -3.86 17.85
N GLU A 78 -11.40 -2.66 17.77
CA GLU A 78 -12.14 -2.24 16.58
C GLU A 78 -11.19 -1.86 15.44
N ALA A 79 -11.53 -2.34 14.26
CA ALA A 79 -11.04 -1.84 12.98
C ALA A 79 -12.24 -1.59 12.08
N TYR A 80 -12.00 -1.00 10.91
CA TYR A 80 -13.07 -0.56 10.03
C TYR A 80 -12.71 -0.89 8.60
N ASN A 81 -13.63 -1.54 7.89
CA ASN A 81 -13.56 -1.64 6.44
C ASN A 81 -14.09 -0.33 5.85
N VAL A 82 -13.20 0.53 5.40
CA VAL A 82 -13.55 1.92 5.05
C VAL A 82 -13.91 2.10 3.58
N ALA A 83 -13.49 1.19 2.70
CA ALA A 83 -13.82 1.22 1.28
C ALA A 83 -13.49 -0.14 0.63
N CYS A 84 -14.33 -0.60 -0.30
CA CYS A 84 -14.04 -1.80 -1.11
C CYS A 84 -14.40 -1.59 -2.59
N HIS A 85 -13.63 -2.26 -3.45
CA HIS A 85 -13.93 -2.41 -4.87
C HIS A 85 -13.42 -3.79 -5.33
N GLY A 86 -14.28 -4.58 -5.99
CA GLY A 86 -13.91 -5.94 -6.41
C GLY A 86 -13.45 -6.78 -5.21
N ASN A 87 -12.26 -7.37 -5.31
CA ASN A 87 -11.59 -8.11 -4.24
C ASN A 87 -10.58 -7.27 -3.46
N CYS A 88 -10.61 -5.93 -3.54
CA CYS A 88 -9.76 -5.08 -2.73
C CYS A 88 -10.58 -4.29 -1.72
N CYS A 89 -10.14 -4.33 -0.46
CA CYS A 89 -10.70 -3.55 0.62
C CYS A 89 -9.59 -2.80 1.36
N ALA A 90 -9.88 -1.55 1.70
CA ALA A 90 -9.06 -0.73 2.56
C ALA A 90 -9.61 -0.81 3.99
N TYR A 91 -8.73 -1.11 4.93
CA TYR A 91 -9.04 -1.19 6.35
C TYR A 91 -8.32 -0.10 7.13
N TYR A 92 -8.95 0.37 8.20
CA TYR A 92 -8.40 1.37 9.12
C TYR A 92 -8.53 0.88 10.56
N ALA A 93 -7.47 1.06 11.34
CA ALA A 93 -7.48 0.89 12.78
C ALA A 93 -6.88 2.14 13.43
N ASN A 94 -7.47 2.62 14.51
CA ASN A 94 -6.87 3.69 15.29
C ASN A 94 -5.68 3.17 16.09
N GLY A 95 -4.71 4.03 16.39
CA GLY A 95 -3.58 3.64 17.22
C GLY A 95 -3.95 3.50 18.69
N PHE A 96 -3.04 2.91 19.47
CA PHE A 96 -3.29 2.59 20.86
C PHE A 96 -3.66 3.85 21.68
N ARG A 97 -4.80 3.78 22.40
CA ARG A 97 -5.35 4.87 23.23
C ARG A 97 -5.71 6.15 22.47
N THR A 98 -5.86 6.08 21.15
CA THR A 98 -6.41 7.17 20.34
C THR A 98 -7.89 6.93 20.05
N GLN A 99 -8.56 7.94 19.48
CA GLN A 99 -9.92 7.80 18.96
C GLN A 99 -9.86 7.66 17.44
N PRO A 100 -10.76 6.91 16.80
CA PRO A 100 -10.85 6.82 15.35
C PRO A 100 -10.98 8.20 14.71
N ASN A 101 -10.14 8.46 13.70
CA ASN A 101 -10.20 9.66 12.87
C ASN A 101 -10.36 9.27 11.39
N PHE A 102 -11.58 9.42 10.87
CA PHE A 102 -11.96 9.01 9.54
C PHE A 102 -11.75 10.13 8.50
N ASP A 103 -10.51 10.62 8.39
CA ASP A 103 -10.14 11.53 7.31
C ASP A 103 -9.97 10.75 6.01
N SER A 104 -10.95 10.87 5.12
CA SER A 104 -11.04 10.07 3.89
C SER A 104 -9.84 10.29 2.96
N ASP A 105 -9.39 11.53 2.80
CA ASP A 105 -8.28 11.86 1.89
C ASP A 105 -6.94 11.34 2.41
N SER A 106 -6.71 11.44 3.71
CA SER A 106 -5.54 10.89 4.40
C SER A 106 -5.53 9.36 4.29
N ILE A 107 -6.64 8.70 4.61
CA ILE A 107 -6.73 7.23 4.55
C ILE A 107 -6.59 6.73 3.11
N ARG A 108 -7.22 7.40 2.13
CA ARG A 108 -7.03 7.08 0.70
C ARG A 108 -5.58 7.24 0.27
N SER A 109 -4.93 8.35 0.64
CA SER A 109 -3.54 8.61 0.25
C SER A 109 -2.58 7.57 0.83
N ARG A 110 -2.85 7.12 2.06
CA ARG A 110 -2.13 6.03 2.70
C ARG A 110 -2.35 4.69 1.99
N ALA A 111 -3.60 4.35 1.70
CA ALA A 111 -3.94 3.17 0.90
C ALA A 111 -3.27 3.19 -0.49
N ALA A 112 -3.27 4.35 -1.17
CA ALA A 112 -2.60 4.51 -2.46
C ALA A 112 -1.08 4.30 -2.37
N SER A 113 -0.45 4.70 -1.26
CA SER A 113 0.99 4.48 -1.04
C SER A 113 1.34 2.99 -0.94
N LEU A 114 0.40 2.15 -0.49
CA LEU A 114 0.56 0.71 -0.38
C LEU A 114 0.55 -0.01 -1.72
N LEU A 115 0.15 0.65 -2.82
CA LEU A 115 0.27 0.06 -4.17
C LEU A 115 1.71 -0.35 -4.53
N GLY A 116 2.72 0.20 -3.84
CA GLY A 116 4.12 -0.22 -3.95
C GLY A 116 4.41 -1.63 -3.41
N CYS A 117 3.50 -2.21 -2.61
CA CYS A 117 3.60 -3.59 -2.13
C CYS A 117 3.08 -4.64 -3.13
N GLY A 118 2.47 -4.22 -4.24
CA GLY A 118 1.85 -5.14 -5.20
C GLY A 118 2.87 -5.97 -6.00
N ASP A 119 2.55 -7.25 -6.20
CA ASP A 119 3.23 -8.15 -7.14
C ASP A 119 2.47 -8.17 -8.47
N THR A 120 3.03 -7.51 -9.48
CA THR A 120 2.41 -7.41 -10.81
C THR A 120 2.36 -8.73 -11.57
N ASP A 121 3.26 -9.67 -11.27
CA ASP A 121 3.31 -10.97 -11.97
C ASP A 121 2.20 -11.90 -11.46
N LYS A 122 1.76 -11.71 -10.22
CA LYS A 122 0.66 -12.46 -9.60
C LYS A 122 -0.67 -11.71 -9.55
N ASP A 123 -0.68 -10.44 -9.95
CA ASP A 123 -1.79 -9.49 -9.77
C ASP A 123 -2.31 -9.48 -8.31
N SER A 124 -1.39 -9.59 -7.35
CA SER A 124 -1.71 -9.64 -5.93
C SER A 124 -1.10 -8.48 -5.15
N ILE A 125 -1.75 -8.10 -4.05
CA ILE A 125 -1.26 -7.06 -3.15
C ILE A 125 -1.80 -7.28 -1.74
N ASN A 126 -0.93 -7.04 -0.78
CA ASN A 126 -1.26 -6.90 0.63
C ASN A 126 -0.27 -5.92 1.25
N GLY A 127 -0.73 -5.16 2.23
CA GLY A 127 0.19 -4.33 2.99
C GLY A 127 -0.47 -3.48 4.04
N LEU A 128 0.34 -3.07 5.00
CA LEU A 128 -0.03 -2.26 6.14
C LEU A 128 0.90 -1.05 6.20
N GLN A 129 0.31 0.13 6.37
CA GLN A 129 1.03 1.36 6.69
C GLN A 129 0.60 1.85 8.07
N VAL A 130 1.55 1.98 8.98
CA VAL A 130 1.34 2.55 10.31
C VAL A 130 2.01 3.90 10.43
N THR A 131 1.28 4.91 10.88
CA THR A 131 1.84 6.26 11.08
C THR A 131 2.45 6.39 12.47
N PRO A 132 3.65 6.99 12.61
CA PRO A 132 4.26 7.22 13.92
C PRO A 132 3.57 8.34 14.72
N VAL A 133 2.69 9.13 14.09
CA VAL A 133 2.06 10.29 14.73
C VAL A 133 1.01 9.88 15.76
N ASP A 134 0.13 8.96 15.39
CA ASP A 134 -0.98 8.51 16.24
C ASP A 134 -1.07 6.98 16.35
N GLY A 135 -0.14 6.25 15.72
CA GLY A 135 -0.11 4.78 15.70
C GLY A 135 -1.24 4.15 14.87
N SER A 136 -2.03 4.93 14.13
CA SER A 136 -3.12 4.38 13.32
C SER A 136 -2.57 3.59 12.14
N GLY A 137 -3.29 2.53 11.75
CA GLY A 137 -2.96 1.63 10.65
C GLY A 137 -3.93 1.82 9.49
N VAL A 138 -3.40 1.77 8.27
CA VAL A 138 -4.19 1.61 7.03
C VAL A 138 -3.66 0.40 6.31
N CYS A 139 -4.55 -0.49 5.90
CA CYS A 139 -4.19 -1.76 5.28
C CYS A 139 -4.95 -1.96 3.97
N LEU A 140 -4.34 -2.62 2.99
CA LEU A 140 -5.00 -3.17 1.81
C LEU A 140 -4.98 -4.70 1.90
N SER A 141 -6.16 -5.31 1.80
CA SER A 141 -6.34 -6.76 1.80
C SER A 141 -7.57 -7.15 0.99
N ASP A 142 -7.79 -8.45 0.83
CA ASP A 142 -9.03 -9.02 0.33
C ASP A 142 -10.24 -8.64 1.21
N GLY A 143 -11.44 -9.08 0.84
CA GLY A 143 -12.67 -8.80 1.60
C GLY A 143 -12.73 -9.38 3.03
N ASN A 144 -11.78 -10.23 3.42
CA ASN A 144 -11.75 -10.92 4.71
C ASN A 144 -10.60 -10.46 5.63
N GLY A 145 -9.63 -9.71 5.12
CA GLY A 145 -8.39 -9.40 5.84
C GLY A 145 -8.49 -8.41 7.01
N CYS A 146 -9.67 -8.01 7.48
CA CYS A 146 -9.75 -7.04 8.57
C CYS A 146 -9.02 -7.49 9.85
N GLY A 147 -9.16 -8.78 10.21
CA GLY A 147 -8.48 -9.34 11.38
C GLY A 147 -6.96 -9.40 11.15
N ASP A 148 -6.58 -9.98 10.02
CA ASP A 148 -5.18 -10.28 9.69
C ASP A 148 -4.34 -9.02 9.48
N CYS A 149 -4.94 -7.94 8.93
CA CYS A 149 -4.30 -6.64 8.74
C CYS A 149 -3.66 -6.05 10.00
N PHE A 150 -4.16 -6.39 11.20
CA PHE A 150 -3.78 -5.74 12.45
C PHE A 150 -3.47 -6.73 13.60
N ASP A 151 -3.58 -8.04 13.39
CA ASP A 151 -3.27 -9.06 14.42
C ASP A 151 -1.76 -9.30 14.57
N ASP A 152 -0.98 -8.98 13.55
CA ASP A 152 0.46 -9.21 13.54
C ASP A 152 1.27 -8.19 14.36
N SER A 153 2.50 -8.60 14.70
CA SER A 153 3.46 -7.78 15.46
C SER A 153 3.79 -6.44 14.79
N ASP A 154 3.57 -6.33 13.47
CA ASP A 154 3.85 -5.14 12.68
C ASP A 154 2.96 -3.95 13.07
N PHE A 155 1.71 -4.22 13.49
CA PHE A 155 0.83 -3.20 14.04
C PHE A 155 1.10 -2.95 15.53
N ALA A 156 1.37 -4.02 16.30
CA ALA A 156 1.60 -3.94 17.74
C ALA A 156 2.93 -3.24 18.16
N SER A 157 3.86 -3.05 17.22
CA SER A 157 5.18 -2.43 17.45
C SER A 157 5.27 -0.97 17.00
N ALA A 158 4.14 -0.36 16.65
CA ALA A 158 4.03 1.03 16.24
C ALA A 158 3.70 1.99 17.40
#